data_AF-A0A7J9AYN7-F1
#
_entry.id   AF-A0A7J9AYN7-F1
#
_cell.length_a   1.000
_cell.length_b   1.000
_cell.length_c   1.000
_cell.angle_alpha   90.00
_cell.angle_beta   90.00
_cell.angle_gamma   90.00
#
_symmetry.space_group_name_H-M   'P 1'
#
loop_
_entity.id
_entity.type
_entity.pdbx_description
1 polymer ?
#
loop_
_entity_poly.entity_id
_entity_poly.type
_entity_poly.pdbx_seq_one_letter_code
_entity_poly.pdbx_strand_id
1 'polypeptide(L)' 'ISLIGQRNLESSSDVVIRTIHQILQRGWIVCLEHVYREANDVADPLSNNAKTRELGYHFFNEPPEKS' A
#
# COMPACT_ATOMS: atom_id res chain seq x y z
N ILE A 1 -23.49 8.75 12.00
CA ILE A 1 -23.96 8.89 10.60
C ILE A 1 -22.79 8.50 9.72
N SER A 2 -22.99 7.42 8.95
CA SER A 2 -21.96 6.67 8.23
C SER A 2 -21.30 7.49 7.12
N LEU A 3 -19.97 7.47 7.02
CA LEU A 3 -19.22 7.94 5.84
C LEU A 3 -18.75 6.73 5.03
N ILE A 4 -19.69 5.89 4.61
CA ILE A 4 -19.47 4.89 3.56
C ILE A 4 -19.94 5.55 2.27
N GLY A 5 -19.00 5.94 1.40
CA GLY A 5 -19.40 6.49 0.11
C GLY A 5 -18.37 7.29 -0.67
N GLN A 6 -17.09 6.90 -0.67
CA GLN A 6 -16.18 7.32 -1.75
C GLN A 6 -15.51 6.10 -2.37
N ARG A 7 -16.33 5.24 -2.99
CA ARG A 7 -15.88 4.34 -4.06
C ARG A 7 -16.40 4.93 -5.36
N ASN A 8 -15.57 5.73 -6.03
CA ASN A 8 -15.33 5.70 -7.47
C ASN A 8 -14.42 6.90 -7.81
N LEU A 9 -13.13 6.81 -7.50
CA LEU A 9 -12.16 7.48 -8.34
C LEU A 9 -11.60 6.35 -9.16
N GLU A 10 -12.09 6.17 -10.39
CA GLU A 10 -11.29 5.50 -11.40
C GLU A 10 -9.92 6.15 -11.32
N SER A 11 -8.96 5.40 -10.79
CA SER A 11 -7.64 5.87 -10.48
C SER A 11 -6.94 6.08 -11.82
N SER A 12 -7.22 7.20 -12.47
CA SER A 12 -6.45 7.62 -13.63
C SER A 12 -4.99 7.57 -13.19
N SER A 13 -4.17 6.83 -13.95
CA SER A 13 -2.75 6.66 -13.67
C SER A 13 -2.09 8.01 -13.40
N ASP A 14 -2.57 9.08 -14.05
CA ASP A 14 -2.11 10.45 -13.85
C ASP A 14 -2.28 10.94 -12.41
N VAL A 15 -3.40 10.63 -11.76
CA VAL A 15 -3.68 11.03 -10.37
C VAL A 15 -2.71 10.34 -9.42
N VAL A 16 -2.46 9.05 -9.63
CA VAL A 16 -1.50 8.27 -8.83
C VAL A 16 -0.09 8.78 -9.04
N ILE A 17 0.33 8.97 -10.29
CA ILE A 17 1.66 9.47 -10.64
C ILE A 17 1.90 10.83 -10.01
N ARG A 18 0.97 11.78 -10.13
CA ARG A 18 1.10 13.11 -9.51
C ARG A 18 1.21 13.04 -7.99
N THR A 19 0.44 12.15 -7.36
CA THR A 19 0.48 11.95 -5.90
C THR A 19 1.84 11.41 -5.46
N ILE A 20 2.35 10.39 -6.15
CA ILE A 20 3.69 9.82 -5.89
C ILE A 20 4.76 10.91 -6.04
N HIS A 21 4.72 11.69 -7.12
CA HIS A 21 5.68 12.79 -7.34
C HIS A 21 5.69 13.80 -6.19
N GLN A 22 4.51 14.20 -5.69
CA GLN A 22 4.41 15.14 -4.56
C GLN A 22 4.97 14.57 -3.26
N ILE A 23 4.85 13.26 -3.04
CA ILE A 23 5.43 12.58 -1.88
C ILE A 23 6.96 12.53 -2.02
N LEU A 24 7.47 12.14 -3.18
CA LEU A 24 8.92 12.04 -3.43
C LEU A 24 9.65 13.38 -3.37
N GLN A 25 8.96 14.50 -3.65
CA GLN A 25 9.51 15.84 -3.43
C GLN A 25 9.85 16.14 -1.96
N ARG A 26 9.29 15.37 -1.01
CA ARG A 26 9.59 15.48 0.42
C ARG A 26 10.73 14.53 0.80
N GLY A 27 11.88 14.67 0.15
CA GLY A 27 13.04 13.78 0.30
C GLY A 27 13.66 13.72 1.71
N TRP A 28 13.25 14.59 2.63
CA TRP A 28 13.61 14.52 4.04
C TRP A 28 12.71 13.58 4.87
N ILE A 29 11.57 13.15 4.30
CA ILE A 29 10.60 12.24 4.92
C ILE A 29 10.65 10.85 4.28
N VAL A 30 10.95 10.78 2.98
CA VAL A 30 10.80 9.56 2.18
C VAL A 30 12.10 9.23 1.46
N CYS A 31 12.56 7.99 1.60
CA CYS A 31 13.62 7.39 0.80
C CYS A 31 13.01 6.34 -0.12
N LEU A 32 13.45 6.29 -1.39
CA LEU A 32 13.03 5.28 -2.35
C LEU A 32 14.26 4.45 -2.74
N GLU A 33 14.25 3.17 -2.35
CA GLU A 33 15.34 2.24 -2.60
C GLU A 33 14.82 0.98 -3.29
N HIS A 34 15.64 0.43 -4.18
CA HIS A 34 15.39 -0.89 -4.74
C HIS A 34 16.06 -1.92 -3.84
N VAL A 35 15.25 -2.81 -3.26
CA VAL A 35 15.70 -3.85 -2.34
C VAL A 35 15.47 -5.24 -2.95
N TYR A 36 16.31 -6.19 -2.59
CA TYR A 36 16.13 -7.58 -2.98
C TYR A 36 14.88 -8.19 -2.35
N ARG A 37 14.37 -9.27 -2.97
CA ARG A 37 13.11 -9.91 -2.58
C ARG A 37 13.12 -10.40 -1.14
N GLU A 38 14.26 -10.87 -0.66
CA GLU A 38 14.46 -11.36 0.70
C GLU A 38 14.23 -10.28 1.75
N ALA A 39 14.57 -9.01 1.42
CA ALA A 39 14.33 -7.86 2.28
C ALA A 39 12.90 -7.31 2.18
N ASN A 40 12.14 -7.72 1.15
CA ASN A 40 10.77 -7.32 0.88
C ASN A 40 9.78 -8.51 0.96
N ASP A 41 10.15 -9.53 1.73
CA ASP A 41 9.53 -10.86 1.66
C ASP A 41 8.11 -10.92 2.25
N VAL A 42 7.70 -9.89 3.01
CA VAL A 42 6.36 -9.72 3.59
C VAL A 42 5.41 -8.86 2.76
N ALA A 43 5.93 -8.01 1.85
CA ALA A 43 5.09 -7.07 1.11
C ALA A 43 4.14 -7.77 0.15
N ASP A 44 4.62 -8.79 -0.57
CA ASP A 44 3.80 -9.55 -1.51
C ASP A 44 2.70 -10.35 -0.79
N PRO A 45 2.98 -11.13 0.28
CA PRO A 45 1.95 -11.78 1.09
C PRO A 45 0.91 -10.80 1.64
N LEU A 46 1.33 -9.65 2.18
CA LEU A 46 0.41 -8.63 2.71
C LEU A 46 -0.48 -8.04 1.62
N SER A 47 0.10 -7.73 0.45
CA SER A 47 -0.65 -7.23 -0.71
C SER A 47 -1.68 -8.24 -1.20
N ASN A 48 -1.32 -9.52 -1.25
CA ASN A 48 -2.25 -10.59 -1.62
C ASN A 48 -3.36 -10.77 -0.58
N ASN A 49 -3.01 -10.71 0.71
CA ASN A 49 -3.97 -10.86 1.80
C ASN A 49 -4.95 -9.68 1.88
N ALA A 50 -4.50 -8.47 1.55
CA ALA A 50 -5.35 -7.26 1.53
C ALA A 50 -6.47 -7.33 0.48
N LYS A 51 -6.30 -8.09 -0.61
CA LYS A 51 -7.31 -8.22 -1.68
C LYS A 51 -8.61 -8.85 -1.21
N THR A 52 -8.54 -9.77 -0.24
CA THR A 52 -9.69 -10.54 0.25
C THR A 52 -10.22 -10.04 1.59
N ARG A 53 -9.54 -9.09 2.23
CA ARG A 53 -9.92 -8.54 3.53
C ARG A 53 -10.78 -7.30 3.41
N GLU A 54 -11.57 -7.07 4.47
CA GLU A 54 -12.30 -5.83 4.65
C GLU A 54 -11.35 -4.66 4.94
N LEU A 55 -11.77 -3.45 4.57
CA LEU A 55 -11.04 -2.23 4.88
C LEU A 55 -11.00 -2.01 6.40
N GLY A 56 -9.80 -1.80 6.94
CA GLY A 56 -9.59 -1.57 8.37
C GLY A 56 -8.16 -1.86 8.78
N TYR A 57 -7.92 -1.82 10.10
CA TYR A 57 -6.65 -2.21 10.67
C TYR A 57 -6.66 -3.71 10.98
N HIS A 58 -5.68 -4.42 10.45
CA HIS A 58 -5.47 -5.85 10.70
C HIS A 58 -4.11 -6.03 11.37
N PHE A 59 -4.09 -6.64 12.55
CA PHE A 59 -2.88 -6.90 13.32
C PHE A 59 -2.52 -8.38 13.20
N PHE A 60 -1.22 -8.65 13.03
CA PHE A 60 -0.69 -9.99 12.90
C PHE A 60 0.35 -10.23 14.00
N ASN A 61 0.25 -11.36 14.69
CA ASN A 61 1.23 -11.75 15.71
C ASN A 61 2.51 -12.34 15.09
N GLU A 62 2.39 -12.88 13.88
CA GLU A 62 3.46 -13.48 13.08
C GLU A 62 3.36 -12.99 11.63
N PRO A 63 4.46 -12.94 10.86
CA PRO A 63 4.41 -12.57 9.45
C PRO A 63 3.43 -13.47 8.67
N PRO A 64 2.67 -12.93 7.69
CA PRO A 64 1.77 -13.75 6.89
C PRO A 64 2.56 -14.83 6.13
N GLU A 65 2.02 -16.04 6.11
CA GLU A 65 2.63 -17.14 5.36
C GLU A 65 2.76 -16.78 3.88
N LYS A 66 3.91 -17.15 3.30
CA LYS A 66 4.20 -17.00 1.89
C LYS A 66 3.35 -18.05 1.13
N SER A 67 2.27 -17.61 0.49
CA SER A 67 1.49 -18.43 -0.46
C SER A 67 2.24 -18.67 -1.75
#